data_AF-A0A523Z8T6-F1
#
_entry.id   AF-A0A523Z8T6-F1
#
_cell.length_a   1.000
_cell.length_b   1.000
_cell.length_c   1.000
_cell.angle_alpha   90.00
_cell.angle_beta   90.00
_cell.angle_gamma   90.00
#
_symmetry.space_group_name_H-M   'P 1'
#
loop_
_entity.id
_entity.type
_entity.pdbx_description
1 polymer ?
#
loop_
_entity_poly.entity_id
_entity_poly.type
_entity_poly.pdbx_seq_one_letter_code
_entity_poly.pdbx_strand_id
1 'polypeptide(L)'
;MKVNLPFELLFGIGILLFTFSIFIYGLIIRRLLPLIDRKGIWVLPIIGVLFLLVSTVIHFYRIFFYGVELSKADPEDLFPLINGMIRVNSMEAFSILVASLLTLIGITIYYRWILK
;
A
#
# COMPACT_ATOMS: atom_id res chain seq x y z
N MET A 1 0.30 7.49 -23.99
CA MET A 1 1.22 6.55 -23.30
C MET A 1 0.64 5.16 -23.39
N LYS A 2 1.41 4.14 -23.77
CA LYS A 2 0.93 2.75 -23.68
C LYS A 2 1.13 2.27 -22.24
N VAL A 3 0.05 1.88 -21.59
CA VAL A 3 0.12 1.20 -20.29
C VAL A 3 0.82 -0.14 -20.49
N ASN A 4 1.90 -0.39 -19.75
CA ASN A 4 2.59 -1.67 -19.80
C ASN A 4 1.94 -2.64 -18.81
N LEU A 5 0.88 -3.29 -19.27
CA LEU A 5 0.04 -4.17 -18.46
C LEU A 5 0.85 -5.23 -17.67
N PRO A 6 1.87 -5.91 -18.24
CA PRO A 6 2.74 -6.80 -17.45
C PRO A 6 3.37 -6.17 -16.21
N PHE A 7 3.93 -4.96 -16.31
CA PHE A 7 4.55 -4.29 -15.15
C PHE A 7 3.51 -3.81 -14.13
N GLU A 8 2.35 -3.34 -14.59
CA GLU A 8 1.25 -2.93 -13.73
C GLU A 8 0.71 -4.11 -12.91
N LEU A 9 0.56 -5.28 -13.54
CA LEU A 9 0.16 -6.52 -12.86
C LEU A 9 1.23 -6.99 -11.87
N LEU A 10 2.51 -6.94 -12.27
CA LEU A 10 3.63 -7.27 -11.38
C LEU A 10 3.66 -6.37 -10.14
N PHE A 11 3.43 -5.07 -10.31
CA PHE A 11 3.35 -4.12 -9.21
C PHE A 11 2.16 -4.42 -8.29
N GLY A 12 0.98 -4.69 -8.85
CA GLY A 12 -0.21 -5.06 -8.08
C GLY A 12 -0.01 -6.35 -7.25
N ILE A 13 0.62 -7.37 -7.85
CA ILE A 13 1.02 -8.59 -7.12
C ILE A 13 2.03 -8.26 -6.02
N GLY A 14 2.98 -7.38 -6.28
CA GLY A 14 3.93 -6.88 -5.28
C GLY A 14 3.25 -6.24 -4.07
N ILE A 15 2.25 -5.37 -4.29
CA ILE A 15 1.47 -4.76 -3.20
C ILE A 15 0.73 -5.84 -2.40
N LEU A 16 0.12 -6.83 -3.06
CA LEU A 16 -0.60 -7.91 -2.38
C LEU A 16 0.32 -8.78 -1.53
N LEU A 17 1.48 -9.18 -2.07
CA LEU A 17 2.49 -9.94 -1.32
C LEU A 17 3.04 -9.14 -0.14
N PHE A 18 3.27 -7.84 -0.34
CA PHE A 18 3.69 -6.95 0.74
C PHE A 18 2.62 -6.82 1.81
N THR A 19 1.36 -6.66 1.42
CA THR A 19 0.19 -6.62 2.32
C THR A 19 0.13 -7.88 3.17
N PHE A 20 0.23 -9.06 2.55
CA PHE A 20 0.22 -10.33 3.25
C PHE A 20 1.41 -10.46 4.22
N SER A 21 2.60 -10.04 3.78
CA SER A 21 3.81 -10.07 4.62
C SER A 21 3.66 -9.20 5.88
N ILE A 22 3.14 -7.98 5.74
CA ILE A 22 2.92 -7.05 6.86
C ILE A 22 1.81 -7.57 7.79
N PHE A 23 0.77 -8.20 7.23
CA PHE A 23 -0.28 -8.85 8.01
C PHE A 23 0.27 -9.96 8.90
N ILE A 24 1.02 -10.90 8.32
CA ILE A 24 1.67 -11.98 9.08
C ILE A 24 2.63 -11.41 10.12
N TYR A 25 3.42 -10.39 9.75
CA TYR A 25 4.30 -9.70 10.69
C TYR A 25 3.55 -9.12 11.89
N GLY A 26 2.44 -8.43 11.66
CA GLY A 26 1.58 -7.91 12.75
C GLY A 26 1.07 -9.02 13.68
N LEU A 27 0.68 -10.17 13.12
CA LEU A 27 0.26 -11.33 13.92
C LEU A 27 1.41 -11.94 14.73
N ILE A 28 2.63 -12.00 14.19
CA ILE A 28 3.82 -12.45 14.92
C ILE A 28 4.07 -11.53 16.11
N ILE A 29 4.11 -10.22 15.90
CA ILE A 29 4.34 -9.25 16.98
C ILE A 29 3.25 -9.35 18.05
N ARG A 30 1.99 -9.53 17.65
CA ARG A 30 0.88 -9.76 18.60
C ARG A 30 1.15 -10.94 19.55
N ARG A 31 1.76 -12.02 19.04
CA ARG A 31 2.09 -13.21 19.83
C ARG A 31 3.34 -13.03 20.70
N LEU A 32 4.31 -12.23 20.26
CA LEU A 32 5.55 -11.99 21.00
C LEU A 32 5.38 -10.98 22.14
N LEU A 33 4.48 -10.02 21.98
CA LEU A 33 4.27 -8.94 22.95
C LEU A 33 3.99 -9.39 24.40
N PRO A 34 3.15 -10.41 24.66
CA PRO A 34 2.96 -10.95 26.01
C PRO A 34 4.23 -11.50 26.66
N LEU A 35 5.23 -11.93 25.88
CA LEU A 35 6.48 -12.49 26.42
C LEU A 35 7.39 -11.43 27.06
N ILE A 36 7.13 -10.15 26.79
CA ILE A 36 7.89 -9.00 27.30
C ILE A 36 7.02 -8.05 28.12
N ASP A 37 5.83 -8.51 28.56
CA ASP A 37 4.84 -7.72 29.31
C ASP A 37 4.42 -6.39 28.62
N ARG A 38 4.44 -6.37 27.28
CA ARG A 38 3.99 -5.23 26.47
C ARG A 38 2.74 -5.57 25.66
N LYS A 39 2.03 -4.56 25.17
CA LYS A 39 0.78 -4.72 24.40
C LYS A 39 0.65 -3.65 23.32
N GLY A 40 -0.25 -3.88 22.36
CA GLY A 40 -0.83 -2.85 21.51
C GLY A 40 -0.08 -2.49 20.22
N ILE A 41 1.26 -2.52 20.17
CA ILE A 41 1.99 -2.03 18.98
C ILE A 41 1.77 -2.87 17.71
N TRP A 42 1.29 -4.11 17.86
CA TRP A 42 0.88 -4.97 16.75
C TRP A 42 -0.25 -4.35 15.93
N VAL A 43 -1.02 -3.42 16.49
CA VAL A 43 -2.10 -2.73 15.78
C VAL A 43 -1.56 -1.83 14.66
N LEU A 44 -0.36 -1.25 14.82
CA LEU A 44 0.23 -0.36 13.81
C LEU A 44 0.45 -1.02 12.45
N PRO A 45 1.16 -2.17 12.33
CA PRO A 45 1.26 -2.87 11.05
C PRO A 45 -0.10 -3.36 10.54
N ILE A 46 -1.06 -3.70 11.42
CA ILE A 46 -2.42 -4.10 10.99
C ILE A 46 -3.20 -2.92 10.38
N ILE A 47 -3.09 -1.71 10.93
CA ILE A 47 -3.64 -0.52 10.28
C ILE A 47 -2.93 -0.30 8.95
N GLY A 48 -1.60 -0.48 8.90
CA GLY A 48 -0.83 -0.42 7.65
C GLY A 48 -1.35 -1.37 6.57
N VAL A 49 -1.75 -2.59 6.92
CA VAL A 49 -2.40 -3.55 6.01
C VAL A 49 -3.66 -2.96 5.38
N LEU A 50 -4.49 -2.26 6.15
CA LEU A 50 -5.70 -1.62 5.61
C LEU A 50 -5.36 -0.56 4.56
N PHE A 51 -4.32 0.23 4.78
CA PHE A 51 -3.83 1.19 3.79
C PHE A 51 -3.27 0.51 2.53
N LEU A 52 -2.59 -0.64 2.65
CA LEU A 52 -2.12 -1.38 1.47
C LEU A 52 -3.26 -2.04 0.69
N LEU A 53 -4.31 -2.51 1.37
CA LEU A 53 -5.53 -3.00 0.72
C LEU A 53 -6.23 -1.87 -0.06
N VAL A 54 -6.37 -0.70 0.54
CA VAL A 54 -6.88 0.50 -0.14
C VAL A 54 -5.99 0.86 -1.34
N SER A 55 -4.67 0.82 -1.18
CA SER A 55 -3.72 1.05 -2.28
C SER A 55 -3.93 0.07 -3.43
N THR A 56 -4.16 -1.21 -3.13
CA THR A 56 -4.41 -2.24 -4.14
C THR A 56 -5.67 -1.92 -4.95
N VAL A 57 -6.74 -1.49 -4.27
CA VAL A 57 -7.98 -1.08 -4.94
C VAL A 57 -7.74 0.15 -5.82
N ILE A 58 -7.02 1.16 -5.31
CA ILE A 58 -6.67 2.37 -6.07
C ILE A 58 -5.84 2.01 -7.31
N HIS A 59 -4.86 1.10 -7.18
CA HIS A 59 -4.01 0.63 -8.27
C HIS A 59 -4.82 0.04 -9.42
N PHE A 60 -5.68 -0.94 -9.11
CA PHE A 60 -6.52 -1.58 -10.12
C PHE A 60 -7.52 -0.60 -10.72
N TYR A 61 -8.12 0.27 -9.90
CA TYR A 61 -8.98 1.34 -10.42
C TYR A 61 -8.23 2.24 -11.42
N ARG A 62 -7.00 2.65 -11.11
CA ARG A 62 -6.17 3.46 -12.02
C ARG A 62 -5.94 2.76 -13.36
N ILE A 63 -5.60 1.48 -13.33
CA ILE A 63 -5.29 0.70 -14.54
C ILE A 63 -6.55 0.50 -15.39
N PHE A 64 -7.64 0.04 -14.78
CA PHE A 64 -8.86 -0.31 -15.50
C PHE A 64 -9.67 0.89 -15.98
N PHE A 65 -9.62 2.01 -15.24
CA PHE A 65 -10.29 3.23 -15.66
C PHE A 65 -9.35 4.10 -16.51
N TYR A 66 -8.36 4.76 -15.89
CA TYR A 66 -7.52 5.71 -16.61
C TYR A 66 -6.66 5.06 -17.69
N GLY A 67 -6.12 3.87 -17.43
CA GLY A 67 -5.31 3.16 -18.43
C GLY A 67 -6.08 2.78 -19.69
N VAL A 68 -7.36 2.42 -19.56
CA VAL A 68 -8.25 2.09 -20.68
C VAL A 68 -8.72 3.37 -21.38
N GLU A 69 -9.19 4.37 -20.64
CA GLU A 69 -9.71 5.62 -21.22
C GLU A 69 -8.60 6.39 -21.96
N LEU A 70 -7.39 6.48 -21.41
CA LEU A 70 -6.24 7.10 -22.08
C LEU A 70 -5.84 6.39 -23.38
N SER A 71 -6.20 5.12 -23.57
CA SER A 71 -5.92 4.39 -24.81
C SER A 71 -6.92 4.71 -25.93
N LYS A 72 -8.07 5.30 -25.58
CA LYS A 72 -9.18 5.64 -26.49
C LYS A 72 -9.46 7.14 -26.57
N ALA A 73 -8.77 7.95 -25.78
CA ALA A 73 -9.05 9.37 -25.61
C ALA A 73 -8.79 10.20 -26.87
N ASP A 74 -9.73 11.09 -27.17
CA ASP A 74 -9.54 12.18 -28.12
C ASP A 74 -8.61 13.26 -27.52
N PRO A 75 -7.99 14.12 -28.36
CA PRO A 75 -7.03 15.12 -27.88
C PRO A 75 -7.57 16.06 -26.79
N GLU A 76 -8.87 16.34 -26.82
CA GLU A 76 -9.55 17.20 -25.84
C GLU A 76 -9.69 16.56 -24.45
N ASP A 77 -9.75 15.22 -24.38
CA ASP A 77 -9.92 14.47 -23.14
C ASP A 77 -8.59 14.10 -22.47
N LEU A 78 -7.47 14.22 -23.20
CA LEU A 78 -6.15 13.82 -22.71
C LEU A 78 -5.76 14.53 -21.42
N PHE A 79 -5.92 15.87 -21.36
CA PHE A 79 -5.46 16.63 -20.20
C PHE A 79 -6.24 16.31 -18.91
N PRO A 80 -7.59 16.28 -18.93
CA PRO A 80 -8.38 15.79 -17.79
C PRO A 80 -7.98 14.39 -17.33
N LEU A 81 -7.83 13.44 -18.26
CA LEU A 81 -7.49 12.05 -17.94
C LEU A 81 -6.09 11.91 -17.33
N ILE A 82 -5.09 12.62 -17.86
CA ILE A 82 -3.73 12.64 -17.31
C ILE A 82 -3.73 13.22 -15.89
N ASN A 83 -4.40 14.36 -15.67
CA ASN A 83 -4.49 14.97 -14.34
C ASN A 83 -5.18 14.03 -13.33
N GLY A 84 -6.27 13.38 -13.74
CA GLY A 84 -6.94 12.37 -12.91
C GLY A 84 -6.02 11.19 -12.59
N MET A 85 -5.32 10.65 -13.58
CA MET A 85 -4.36 9.54 -13.40
C MET A 85 -3.25 9.89 -12.41
N ILE A 86 -2.69 11.11 -12.50
CA ILE A 86 -1.64 11.59 -11.59
C ILE A 86 -2.18 11.68 -10.15
N ARG A 87 -3.38 12.25 -9.95
CA ARG A 87 -3.98 12.35 -8.61
C ARG A 87 -4.20 10.98 -7.97
N VAL A 88 -4.75 10.04 -8.73
CA VAL A 88 -4.97 8.66 -8.26
C VAL A 88 -3.63 7.97 -7.96
N ASN A 89 -2.60 8.19 -8.77
CA ASN A 89 -1.25 7.70 -8.50
C ASN A 89 -0.67 8.30 -7.20
N SER A 90 -0.84 9.60 -6.97
CA SER A 90 -0.41 10.23 -5.71
C SER A 90 -1.14 9.66 -4.49
N MET A 91 -2.43 9.38 -4.60
CA MET A 91 -3.21 8.75 -3.51
C MET A 91 -2.72 7.33 -3.22
N GLU A 92 -2.43 6.55 -4.25
CA GLU A 92 -1.83 5.22 -4.11
C GLU A 92 -0.49 5.30 -3.37
N ALA A 93 0.43 6.12 -3.87
CA ALA A 93 1.76 6.30 -3.28
C ALA A 93 1.69 6.77 -1.82
N PHE A 94 0.77 7.69 -1.52
CA PHE A 94 0.52 8.15 -0.15
C PHE A 94 0.02 7.01 0.75
N SER A 95 -0.88 6.16 0.25
CA SER A 95 -1.39 5.01 0.99
C SER A 95 -0.27 4.02 1.33
N ILE A 96 0.60 3.71 0.37
CA ILE A 96 1.78 2.84 0.58
C ILE A 96 2.74 3.46 1.58
N LEU A 97 2.99 4.77 1.49
CA LEU A 97 3.87 5.50 2.41
C LEU A 97 3.35 5.44 3.84
N VAL A 98 2.07 5.74 4.06
CA VAL A 98 1.44 5.69 5.39
C VAL A 98 1.50 4.28 5.96
N ALA A 99 1.20 3.25 5.17
CA ALA A 99 1.31 1.86 5.60
C ALA A 99 2.73 1.49 6.05
N SER A 100 3.72 1.93 5.27
CA SER A 100 5.14 1.66 5.53
C SER A 100 5.61 2.39 6.79
N LEU A 101 5.21 3.65 6.98
CA LEU A 101 5.53 4.44 8.17
C LEU A 101 4.91 3.84 9.43
N LEU A 102 3.63 3.45 9.40
CA LEU A 102 2.97 2.80 10.54
C LEU A 102 3.69 1.51 10.94
N THR A 103 4.04 0.69 9.94
CA THR A 103 4.78 -0.55 10.18
C THR A 103 6.16 -0.26 10.77
N LEU A 104 6.91 0.67 10.17
CA LEU A 104 8.25 1.06 10.63
C LEU A 104 8.23 1.58 12.08
N ILE A 105 7.24 2.41 12.43
CA ILE A 105 7.06 2.90 13.80
C ILE A 105 6.80 1.74 14.75
N GLY A 106 5.90 0.82 14.40
CA GLY A 106 5.61 -0.37 15.22
C GLY A 106 6.84 -1.25 15.44
N ILE A 107 7.61 -1.51 14.37
CA ILE A 107 8.88 -2.26 14.42
C ILE A 107 9.88 -1.55 15.34
N THR A 108 10.05 -0.23 15.17
CA THR A 108 11.02 0.56 15.94
C THR A 108 10.73 0.53 17.42
N ILE A 109 9.44 0.64 17.81
CA ILE A 109 9.03 0.56 19.21
C ILE A 109 9.28 -0.85 19.76
N TYR A 110 8.94 -1.89 19.00
CA TYR A 110 9.19 -3.28 19.39
C TYR A 110 10.68 -3.53 19.68
N TYR A 111 11.56 -3.16 18.77
CA TYR A 111 13.01 -3.33 18.95
C TYR A 111 13.55 -2.57 20.16
N ARG A 112 13.06 -1.35 20.41
CA ARG A 112 13.44 -0.58 21.59
C ARG A 112 12.99 -1.21 22.91
N TRP A 113 11.94 -2.03 22.90
CA TRP A 113 11.51 -2.76 24.09
C TRP A 113 12.34 -4.01 24.35
N ILE A 114 12.84 -4.69 23.32
CA ILE A 114 13.69 -5.88 23.48
C ILE A 114 15.11 -5.51 23.92
N LEU A 115 15.63 -4.37 23.46
CA LEU A 115 17.00 -3.94 23.78
C LEU A 115 17.15 -3.35 25.19
N LYS A 116 16.06 -3.22 25.94
CA LYS A 116 16.04 -2.74 27.33
C LYS A 116 15.84 -3.90 28.29
#